data_AF-A0A7S0VJK1-F1
#
_entry.id   AF-A0A7S0VJK1-F1
#
_cell.length_a   1.000
_cell.length_b   1.000
_cell.length_c   1.000
_cell.angle_alpha   90.00
_cell.angle_beta   90.00
_cell.angle_gamma   90.00
#
_symmetry.space_group_name_H-M   'P 1'
#
loop_
_entity.id
_entity.type
_entity.pdbx_description
1 polymer ?
#
loop_
_entity_poly.entity_id
_entity_poly.type
_entity_poly.pdbx_seq_one_letter_code
_entity_poly.pdbx_strand_id
1 'polypeptide(L)'
;MRYKLLYFTVILCILARNVLGQVFSIEPGSDKFIKFAQEVPTSAFKIWTANFKKTYDTDSEYRKRLGVFQSNALLINQLVAENPEATFALNEFADLTWDEFSATHLGLKVTPEYLSKRASREADVVRSFEQRLKTPAPGSNSDIPPVNPTAPSAVDWRDSGVVSKVKNQGDCGSCWAFSTTGSIESANALYTGNLVSLSEQQLVDCDTGGEDLGCNGGLMDEAFKYVEKNGGLDTESDWGYYSIFGFGTWCNRRKEKDRHVVSIQGSEDVPQDEASLLKAVSRQPIAVGLCATVTMQFYDSGVISSCCTGINHGVLAVGYNIPSSSSSSSSSSSSSSS
;
A
#
# COMPACT_ATOMS: atom_id res chain seq x y z
N MET A 1 48.34 41.78 11.17
CA MET A 1 46.88 41.63 11.42
C MET A 1 46.08 40.94 10.31
N ARG A 2 46.55 40.89 9.05
CA ARG A 2 45.78 40.29 7.93
C ARG A 2 45.64 38.76 7.92
N TYR A 3 46.57 38.03 8.54
CA TYR A 3 46.55 36.55 8.54
C TYR A 3 45.53 35.92 9.50
N LYS A 4 45.16 36.59 10.60
CA LYS A 4 44.17 36.06 11.56
C LYS A 4 42.74 36.08 11.01
N LEU A 5 42.40 37.09 10.20
CA LEU A 5 41.06 37.23 9.62
C LEU A 5 40.80 36.18 8.52
N LEU A 6 41.82 35.86 7.71
CA LEU A 6 41.74 34.83 6.66
C LEU A 6 41.61 33.41 7.25
N TYR A 7 42.29 33.14 8.38
CA TYR A 7 42.19 31.85 9.06
C TYR A 7 40.80 31.64 9.66
N PHE A 8 40.19 32.71 10.21
CA PHE A 8 38.84 32.67 10.77
C PHE A 8 37.77 32.44 9.70
N THR A 9 37.88 33.09 8.53
CA THR A 9 36.92 32.89 7.42
C THR A 9 37.03 31.50 6.80
N VAL A 10 38.24 30.96 6.66
CA VAL A 10 38.44 29.59 6.16
C VAL A 10 37.90 28.54 7.13
N ILE A 11 38.10 28.70 8.44
CA ILE A 11 37.52 27.81 9.46
C ILE A 11 36.00 27.91 9.48
N LEU A 12 35.42 29.11 9.35
CA LEU A 12 33.97 29.29 9.26
C LEU A 12 33.37 28.60 8.02
N CYS A 13 34.06 28.68 6.87
CA CYS A 13 33.65 27.99 5.64
C CYS A 13 33.79 26.46 5.72
N ILE A 14 34.82 25.94 6.40
CA ILE A 14 35.01 24.50 6.61
C ILE A 14 33.99 23.94 7.62
N LEU A 15 33.71 24.67 8.70
CA LEU A 15 32.64 24.31 9.64
C LEU A 15 31.26 24.41 8.99
N ALA A 16 30.99 25.45 8.19
CA ALA A 16 29.76 25.55 7.42
C ALA A 16 29.62 24.42 6.39
N ARG A 17 30.70 24.00 5.71
CA ARG A 17 30.69 22.83 4.81
C ARG A 17 30.50 21.49 5.54
N ASN A 18 31.06 21.32 6.73
CA ASN A 18 30.83 20.12 7.54
C ASN A 18 29.42 20.07 8.13
N VAL A 19 28.87 21.20 8.57
CA VAL A 19 27.48 21.30 9.03
C VAL A 19 26.52 21.12 7.86
N LEU A 20 26.76 21.75 6.70
CA LEU A 20 25.97 21.53 5.48
C LEU A 20 26.07 20.08 5.00
N GLY A 21 27.27 19.47 5.02
CA GLY A 21 27.47 18.07 4.68
C GLY A 21 26.74 17.10 5.62
N GLN A 22 26.62 17.43 6.92
CA GLN A 22 25.79 16.67 7.86
C GLN A 22 24.29 16.93 7.70
N VAL A 23 23.89 18.16 7.32
CA VAL A 23 22.49 18.54 7.07
C VAL A 23 21.95 17.93 5.76
N PHE A 24 22.82 17.71 4.76
CA PHE A 24 22.48 17.00 3.52
C PHE A 24 22.47 15.46 3.64
N SER A 25 22.80 14.92 4.82
CA SER A 25 22.72 13.48 5.10
C SER A 25 21.64 13.11 6.11
N ILE A 26 20.77 14.06 6.49
CA ILE A 26 19.62 13.75 7.31
C ILE A 26 18.49 13.33 6.38
N GLU A 27 18.31 12.03 6.21
CA GLU A 27 17.16 11.51 5.49
C GLU A 27 15.87 12.01 6.16
N PRO A 28 14.90 12.54 5.40
CA PRO A 28 13.65 13.04 5.96
C PRO A 28 12.86 12.04 6.81
N GLY A 29 13.14 10.74 6.68
CA GLY A 29 12.56 9.67 7.50
C GLY A 29 13.29 9.39 8.82
N SER A 30 14.44 10.01 9.08
CA SER A 30 15.18 9.74 10.32
C SER A 30 14.59 10.45 11.54
N ASP A 31 14.68 9.82 12.72
CA ASP A 31 14.31 10.42 14.01
C ASP A 31 14.96 11.79 14.25
N LYS A 32 16.18 11.97 13.74
CA LYS A 32 16.91 13.24 13.80
C LYS A 32 16.22 14.32 12.98
N PHE A 33 15.71 13.98 11.79
CA PHE A 33 14.96 14.91 10.96
C PHE A 33 13.66 15.32 11.61
N ILE A 34 12.92 14.36 12.19
CA ILE A 34 11.65 14.62 12.86
C ILE A 34 11.85 15.62 14.01
N LYS A 35 12.84 15.39 14.88
CA LYS A 35 13.20 16.34 15.95
C LYS A 35 13.60 17.71 15.39
N PHE A 36 14.41 17.74 14.34
CA PHE A 36 14.79 18.99 13.67
C PHE A 36 13.57 19.74 13.09
N ALA A 37 12.60 19.03 12.54
CA ALA A 37 11.36 19.60 12.04
C ALA A 37 10.46 20.15 13.15
N GLN A 38 10.45 19.51 14.32
CA GLN A 38 9.73 19.99 15.50
C GLN A 38 10.35 21.27 16.09
N GLU A 39 11.68 21.37 16.10
CA GLU A 39 12.42 22.51 16.67
C GLU A 39 12.56 23.70 15.69
N VAL A 40 12.82 23.43 14.41
CA VAL A 40 13.12 24.43 13.38
C VAL A 40 12.32 24.17 12.08
N PRO A 41 10.98 24.21 12.14
CA PRO A 41 10.10 23.74 11.06
C PRO A 41 10.34 24.45 9.71
N THR A 42 10.62 25.75 9.71
CA THR A 42 10.86 26.50 8.47
C THR A 42 12.11 26.01 7.72
N SER A 43 13.17 25.63 8.44
CA SER A 43 14.39 25.13 7.83
C SER A 43 14.23 23.68 7.40
N ALA A 44 13.61 22.85 8.23
CA ALA A 44 13.30 21.46 7.89
C ALA A 44 12.41 21.37 6.65
N PHE A 45 11.36 22.20 6.57
CA PHE A 45 10.46 22.21 5.42
C PHE A 45 11.19 22.55 4.12
N LYS A 46 12.15 23.49 4.13
CA LYS A 46 12.96 23.78 2.93
C LYS A 46 13.82 22.61 2.48
N ILE A 47 14.35 21.83 3.41
CA ILE A 47 15.13 20.62 3.10
C ILE A 47 14.20 19.53 2.56
N TRP A 48 13.07 19.33 3.23
CA TRP A 48 12.05 18.36 2.85
C TRP A 48 11.50 18.65 1.44
N THR A 49 11.12 19.90 1.14
CA THR A 49 10.61 20.27 -0.19
C THR A 49 11.65 20.06 -1.28
N ALA A 50 12.93 20.34 -1.01
CA ALA A 50 14.01 20.06 -1.95
C ALA A 50 14.19 18.55 -2.17
N ASN A 51 14.10 17.73 -1.12
CA ASN A 51 14.24 16.28 -1.21
C ASN A 51 13.11 15.64 -2.02
N PHE A 52 11.86 16.02 -1.74
CA PHE A 52 10.66 15.50 -2.42
C PHE A 52 10.28 16.30 -3.67
N LYS A 53 11.12 17.26 -4.09
CA LYS A 53 10.93 18.11 -5.29
C LYS A 53 9.56 18.82 -5.30
N LYS A 54 9.11 19.25 -4.13
CA LYS A 54 7.84 19.95 -3.93
C LYS A 54 7.98 21.41 -4.32
N THR A 55 7.00 21.91 -5.07
CA THR A 55 6.90 23.31 -5.51
C THR A 55 5.52 23.85 -5.21
N TYR A 56 5.42 25.14 -4.92
CA TYR A 56 4.15 25.80 -4.61
C TYR A 56 4.03 27.11 -5.39
N ASP A 57 2.87 27.33 -5.99
CA ASP A 57 2.65 28.45 -6.92
C ASP A 57 2.61 29.82 -6.23
N THR A 58 2.25 29.85 -4.94
CA THR A 58 2.09 31.10 -4.20
C THR A 58 2.71 31.00 -2.81
N ASP A 59 3.16 32.14 -2.28
CA ASP A 59 3.63 32.25 -0.89
C ASP A 59 2.54 31.86 0.12
N SER A 60 1.26 32.07 -0.23
CA SER A 60 0.13 31.67 0.61
C SER A 60 0.06 30.15 0.72
N GLU A 61 0.17 29.44 -0.39
CA GLU A 61 0.18 27.97 -0.42
C GLU A 61 1.43 27.43 0.28
N TYR A 62 2.61 28.01 0.03
CA TYR A 62 3.84 27.64 0.76
C TYR A 62 3.66 27.74 2.27
N ARG A 63 3.07 28.84 2.76
CA ARG A 63 2.84 29.05 4.20
C ARG A 63 1.79 28.08 4.77
N LYS A 64 0.72 27.79 4.01
CA LYS A 64 -0.26 26.76 4.38
C LYS A 64 0.44 25.39 4.55
N ARG A 65 1.22 24.99 3.55
CA ARG A 65 1.92 23.69 3.51
C ARG A 65 2.96 23.56 4.60
N LEU A 66 3.70 24.64 4.90
CA LEU A 66 4.59 24.70 6.05
C LEU A 66 3.83 24.48 7.38
N GLY A 67 2.65 25.09 7.55
CA GLY A 67 1.82 24.91 8.74
C GLY A 67 1.31 23.47 8.90
N VAL A 68 0.91 22.84 7.79
CA VAL A 68 0.52 21.42 7.77
C VAL A 68 1.70 20.52 8.11
N PHE A 69 2.85 20.74 7.47
CA PHE A 69 4.10 20.02 7.75
C PHE A 69 4.51 20.12 9.22
N GLN A 70 4.42 21.31 9.83
CA GLN A 70 4.71 21.50 11.26
C GLN A 70 3.76 20.69 12.14
N SER A 71 2.46 20.69 11.84
CA SER A 71 1.46 19.90 12.57
C SER A 71 1.75 18.40 12.45
N ASN A 72 2.06 17.93 11.24
CA ASN A 72 2.39 16.53 10.99
C ASN A 72 3.69 16.09 11.69
N ALA A 73 4.71 16.95 11.76
CA ALA A 73 5.93 16.67 12.50
C ALA A 73 5.69 16.41 13.99
N LEU A 74 4.72 17.09 14.60
CA LEU A 74 4.32 16.82 15.99
C LEU A 74 3.50 15.53 16.12
N LEU A 75 2.65 15.23 15.14
CA LEU A 75 1.80 14.03 15.11
C LEU A 75 2.62 12.73 15.12
N ILE A 76 3.80 12.71 14.49
CA ILE A 76 4.66 11.51 14.46
C ILE A 76 4.91 10.93 15.85
N ASN A 77 5.09 11.76 16.88
CA ASN A 77 5.32 11.30 18.26
C ASN A 77 4.13 10.48 18.79
N GLN A 78 2.89 10.85 18.43
CA GLN A 78 1.70 10.12 18.80
C GLN A 78 1.63 8.78 18.05
N LEU A 79 1.93 8.76 16.75
CA LEU A 79 1.91 7.53 15.95
C LEU A 79 2.89 6.47 16.49
N VAL A 80 4.11 6.90 16.85
CA VAL A 80 5.13 6.04 17.48
C VAL A 80 4.64 5.49 18.82
N ALA A 81 3.97 6.31 19.64
CA ALA A 81 3.44 5.88 20.93
C ALA A 81 2.31 4.85 20.79
N GLU A 82 1.46 4.98 19.76
CA GLU A 82 0.36 4.07 19.46
C GLU A 82 0.81 2.78 18.74
N ASN A 83 1.98 2.81 18.09
CA ASN A 83 2.52 1.71 17.30
C ASN A 83 4.01 1.48 17.62
N PRO A 84 4.33 0.87 18.78
CA PRO A 84 5.70 0.74 19.25
C PRO A 84 6.60 -0.16 18.38
N GLU A 85 6.02 -0.97 17.49
CA GLU A 85 6.74 -1.84 16.55
C GLU A 85 6.88 -1.25 15.14
N ALA A 86 6.38 -0.03 14.90
CA ALA A 86 6.47 0.67 13.63
C ALA A 86 7.32 1.95 13.73
N THR A 87 7.92 2.33 12.61
CA THR A 87 8.52 3.65 12.42
C THR A 87 7.68 4.48 11.48
N PHE A 88 7.75 5.80 11.67
CA PHE A 88 7.02 6.77 10.90
C PHE A 88 7.97 7.87 10.43
N ALA A 89 7.70 8.42 9.26
CA ALA A 89 8.56 9.39 8.59
C ALA A 89 7.77 10.61 8.13
N LEU A 90 8.46 11.75 8.03
CA LEU A 90 8.00 12.88 7.23
C LEU A 90 8.25 12.57 5.74
N ASN A 91 7.47 11.62 5.22
CA ASN A 91 7.53 11.13 3.85
C ASN A 91 6.96 12.15 2.84
N GLU A 92 6.71 11.74 1.61
CA GLU A 92 6.24 12.63 0.52
C GLU A 92 4.87 13.27 0.78
N PHE A 93 4.10 12.79 1.76
CA PHE A 93 2.78 13.29 2.12
C PHE A 93 2.80 14.22 3.34
N ALA A 94 3.98 14.60 3.85
CA ALA A 94 4.10 15.45 5.04
C ALA A 94 3.50 16.84 4.90
N ASP A 95 3.24 17.32 3.68
CA ASP A 95 2.56 18.59 3.43
C ASP A 95 1.04 18.49 3.21
N LEU A 96 0.47 17.30 3.37
CA LEU A 96 -0.98 17.05 3.25
C LEU A 96 -1.61 16.83 4.64
N THR A 97 -2.79 17.40 4.84
CA THR A 97 -3.64 16.98 5.97
C THR A 97 -4.19 15.57 5.70
N TRP A 98 -4.69 14.89 6.75
CA TRP A 98 -5.39 13.63 6.55
C TRP A 98 -6.60 13.77 5.61
N ASP A 99 -7.36 14.85 5.71
CA ASP A 99 -8.52 15.10 4.83
C ASP A 99 -8.10 15.27 3.36
N GLU A 100 -6.97 15.96 3.11
CA GLU A 100 -6.43 16.11 1.76
C GLU A 100 -5.89 14.77 1.22
N PHE A 101 -5.13 14.03 2.02
CA PHE A 101 -4.59 12.72 1.64
C PHE A 101 -5.71 11.72 1.36
N SER A 102 -6.67 11.60 2.28
CA SER A 102 -7.76 10.63 2.18
C SER A 102 -8.73 10.92 1.03
N ALA A 103 -8.86 12.19 0.62
CA ALA A 103 -9.72 12.57 -0.49
C ALA A 103 -9.20 12.10 -1.86
N THR A 104 -7.88 11.95 -2.04
CA THR A 104 -7.28 11.65 -3.34
C THR A 104 -6.50 10.34 -3.40
N HIS A 105 -5.98 9.84 -2.27
CA HIS A 105 -5.13 8.64 -2.23
C HIS A 105 -5.89 7.38 -1.76
N LEU A 106 -7.14 7.52 -1.32
CA LEU A 106 -8.03 6.41 -0.97
C LEU A 106 -9.15 6.29 -2.00
N GLY A 107 -9.83 5.14 -2.03
CA GLY A 107 -10.81 4.91 -3.10
C GLY A 107 -11.63 3.64 -3.01
N LEU A 108 -11.52 2.87 -1.94
CA LEU A 108 -12.35 1.68 -1.79
C LEU A 108 -13.72 2.09 -1.22
N LYS A 109 -14.79 1.89 -1.99
CA LYS A 109 -16.15 2.35 -1.65
C LYS A 109 -16.99 1.25 -1.01
N VAL A 110 -16.72 0.96 0.26
CA VAL A 110 -17.46 -0.06 1.02
C VAL A 110 -18.71 0.54 1.64
N THR A 111 -19.89 0.18 1.13
CA THR A 111 -21.18 0.62 1.68
C THR A 111 -21.74 -0.38 2.70
N PRO A 112 -22.62 0.05 3.62
CA PRO A 112 -23.34 -0.88 4.51
C PRO A 112 -24.15 -1.93 3.76
N GLU A 113 -24.72 -1.57 2.61
CA GLU A 113 -25.45 -2.49 1.74
C GLU A 113 -24.51 -3.57 1.17
N TYR A 114 -23.33 -3.18 0.67
CA TYR A 114 -22.31 -4.11 0.20
C TYR A 114 -21.89 -5.08 1.31
N LEU A 115 -21.61 -4.58 2.52
CA LEU A 115 -21.25 -5.43 3.66
C LEU A 115 -22.38 -6.39 4.05
N SER A 116 -23.63 -5.93 4.02
CA SER A 116 -24.79 -6.79 4.30
C SER A 116 -24.97 -7.88 3.24
N LYS A 117 -24.79 -7.56 1.95
CA LYS A 117 -24.80 -8.55 0.85
C LYS A 117 -23.66 -9.56 0.96
N ARG A 118 -22.49 -9.14 1.43
CA ARG A 118 -21.35 -10.04 1.67
C ARG A 118 -21.62 -10.97 2.84
N ALA A 119 -22.11 -10.43 3.97
CA ALA A 119 -22.46 -11.21 5.15
C ALA A 119 -23.57 -12.23 4.89
N SER A 120 -24.58 -11.88 4.08
CA SER A 120 -25.68 -12.82 3.77
C SER A 120 -25.25 -14.03 2.93
N ARG A 121 -24.06 -13.98 2.31
CA ARG A 121 -23.47 -15.08 1.53
C ARG A 121 -22.38 -15.84 2.28
N GLU A 122 -22.13 -15.55 3.56
CA GLU A 122 -21.00 -16.11 4.32
C GLU A 122 -20.90 -17.64 4.23
N ALA A 123 -22.03 -18.35 4.43
CA ALA A 123 -22.05 -19.80 4.36
C ALA A 123 -21.67 -20.35 2.97
N ASP A 124 -22.07 -19.66 1.89
CA ASP A 124 -21.71 -20.03 0.53
C ASP A 124 -20.24 -19.76 0.24
N VAL A 125 -19.70 -18.64 0.74
CA VAL A 125 -18.28 -18.27 0.64
C VAL A 125 -17.40 -19.29 1.33
N VAL A 126 -17.74 -19.70 2.56
CA VAL A 126 -17.00 -20.75 3.28
C VAL A 126 -17.00 -22.05 2.48
N ARG A 127 -18.17 -22.48 1.99
CA ARG A 127 -18.30 -23.71 1.22
C ARG A 127 -17.50 -23.69 -0.08
N SER A 128 -17.56 -22.60 -0.85
CA SER A 128 -16.79 -22.47 -2.10
C SER A 128 -15.29 -22.45 -1.84
N PHE A 129 -14.86 -21.71 -0.80
CA PHE A 129 -13.46 -21.61 -0.42
C PHE A 129 -12.89 -22.97 -0.01
N GLU A 130 -13.59 -23.73 0.84
CA GLU A 130 -13.18 -25.08 1.22
C GLU A 130 -13.11 -26.04 0.03
N GLN A 131 -14.01 -25.90 -0.95
CA GLN A 131 -13.95 -26.67 -2.19
C GLN A 131 -12.73 -26.28 -3.03
N ARG A 132 -12.44 -24.98 -3.14
CA ARG A 132 -11.25 -24.46 -3.84
C ARG A 132 -9.97 -24.98 -3.19
N LEU A 133 -9.89 -25.08 -1.87
CA LEU A 133 -8.75 -25.68 -1.15
C LEU A 133 -8.48 -27.15 -1.51
N LYS A 134 -9.45 -27.89 -2.03
CA LYS A 134 -9.25 -29.30 -2.44
C LYS A 134 -8.59 -29.45 -3.81
N THR A 135 -8.46 -28.37 -4.55
CA THR A 135 -7.83 -28.35 -5.88
C THR A 135 -6.41 -27.78 -5.79
N PRO A 136 -5.49 -28.17 -6.69
CA PRO A 136 -4.13 -27.61 -6.71
C PRO A 136 -4.12 -26.08 -6.83
N ALA A 137 -3.11 -25.44 -6.23
CA ALA A 137 -2.85 -24.02 -6.45
C ALA A 137 -2.50 -23.75 -7.92
N PRO A 138 -2.81 -22.55 -8.47
CA PRO A 138 -2.35 -22.17 -9.81
C PRO A 138 -0.83 -22.35 -9.95
N GLY A 139 -0.36 -22.91 -11.06
CA GLY A 139 1.08 -23.14 -11.29
C GLY A 139 1.69 -24.36 -10.59
N SER A 140 0.93 -25.05 -9.73
CA SER A 140 1.33 -26.33 -9.16
C SER A 140 1.30 -27.42 -10.23
N ASN A 141 2.46 -27.94 -10.64
CA ASN A 141 2.50 -29.25 -11.31
C ASN A 141 1.80 -30.27 -10.40
N SER A 142 0.99 -31.15 -10.99
CA SER A 142 0.06 -32.11 -10.34
C SER A 142 0.65 -33.05 -9.27
N ASP A 143 1.92 -32.91 -8.92
CA ASP A 143 2.65 -33.71 -7.95
C ASP A 143 2.78 -33.03 -6.56
N ILE A 144 2.25 -31.82 -6.36
CA ILE A 144 2.19 -31.20 -5.03
C ILE A 144 1.03 -31.83 -4.24
N PRO A 145 1.28 -32.41 -3.04
CA PRO A 145 0.25 -33.01 -2.21
C PRO A 145 -0.90 -32.04 -1.95
N PRO A 146 -2.14 -32.54 -1.73
CA PRO A 146 -3.26 -31.70 -1.34
C PRO A 146 -2.86 -30.86 -0.13
N VAL A 147 -3.24 -29.57 -0.21
CA VAL A 147 -3.05 -28.50 0.77
C VAL A 147 -2.71 -29.03 2.16
N ASN A 148 -1.52 -28.66 2.66
CA ASN A 148 -1.21 -28.76 4.09
C ASN A 148 -2.40 -28.16 4.85
N PRO A 149 -3.04 -28.87 5.80
CA PRO A 149 -4.23 -28.38 6.49
C PRO A 149 -3.99 -27.04 7.22
N THR A 150 -2.72 -26.72 7.43
CA THR A 150 -2.20 -25.47 7.98
C THR A 150 -1.42 -24.71 6.92
N ALA A 151 -1.71 -23.42 6.74
CA ALA A 151 -0.88 -22.54 5.92
C ALA A 151 0.59 -22.57 6.44
N PRO A 152 1.60 -22.38 5.57
CA PRO A 152 3.00 -22.19 6.01
C PRO A 152 3.14 -21.12 7.11
N SER A 153 4.25 -21.09 7.83
CA SER A 153 4.48 -20.05 8.83
C SER A 153 4.84 -18.69 8.22
N ALA A 154 5.36 -18.68 6.99
CA ALA A 154 5.66 -17.47 6.24
C ALA A 154 5.60 -17.73 4.74
N VAL A 155 5.18 -16.72 3.98
CA VAL A 155 5.16 -16.69 2.51
C VAL A 155 5.53 -15.28 2.07
N ASP A 156 6.38 -15.16 1.04
CA ASP A 156 6.66 -13.91 0.36
C ASP A 156 6.72 -14.15 -1.16
N TRP A 157 5.71 -13.67 -1.88
CA TRP A 157 5.60 -13.88 -3.32
C TRP A 157 6.55 -13.00 -4.13
N ARG A 158 7.17 -11.97 -3.53
CA ARG A 158 8.12 -11.09 -4.22
C ARG A 158 9.36 -11.85 -4.68
N ASP A 159 9.82 -12.79 -3.87
CA ASP A 159 10.98 -13.64 -4.17
C ASP A 159 10.68 -14.69 -5.27
N SER A 160 9.41 -14.89 -5.59
CA SER A 160 8.96 -15.86 -6.60
C SER A 160 8.86 -15.27 -8.01
N GLY A 161 9.09 -13.96 -8.17
CA GLY A 161 9.00 -13.28 -9.48
C GLY A 161 7.58 -13.15 -10.03
N VAL A 162 6.56 -13.31 -9.19
CA VAL A 162 5.13 -13.22 -9.57
C VAL A 162 4.47 -11.91 -9.16
N VAL A 163 5.19 -11.01 -8.51
CA VAL A 163 4.68 -9.70 -8.08
C VAL A 163 5.35 -8.63 -8.94
N SER A 164 4.57 -7.74 -9.54
CA SER A 164 5.06 -6.61 -10.32
C SER A 164 5.73 -5.55 -9.43
N LYS A 165 6.38 -4.56 -10.05
CA LYS A 165 6.96 -3.44 -9.31
C LYS A 165 5.86 -2.62 -8.66
N VAL A 166 6.15 -2.03 -7.49
CA VAL A 166 5.25 -1.06 -6.85
C VAL A 166 4.98 0.10 -7.82
N LYS A 167 3.69 0.43 -7.96
CA LYS A 167 3.19 1.51 -8.82
C LYS A 167 2.66 2.67 -7.95
N ASN A 168 2.30 3.78 -8.59
CA ASN A 168 1.79 4.98 -7.92
C ASN A 168 0.45 5.43 -8.53
N GLN A 169 -0.61 5.39 -7.72
CA GLN A 169 -1.95 5.85 -8.13
C GLN A 169 -2.08 7.38 -8.16
N GLY A 170 -1.18 8.11 -7.52
CA GLY A 170 -1.25 9.57 -7.38
C GLY A 170 -2.57 10.07 -6.79
N ASP A 171 -3.04 11.21 -7.30
CA ASP A 171 -4.20 11.93 -6.79
C ASP A 171 -5.54 11.36 -7.28
N CYS A 172 -5.62 10.05 -7.48
CA CYS A 172 -6.81 9.37 -7.96
C CYS A 172 -7.18 8.21 -7.03
N GLY A 173 -8.44 8.16 -6.60
CA GLY A 173 -9.00 7.11 -5.76
C GLY A 173 -9.20 5.78 -6.49
N SER A 174 -8.13 5.28 -7.10
CA SER A 174 -8.11 4.10 -7.97
C SER A 174 -7.43 2.89 -7.34
N CYS A 175 -7.16 2.91 -6.04
CA CYS A 175 -6.57 1.78 -5.30
C CYS A 175 -7.29 0.44 -5.56
N TRP A 176 -8.60 0.46 -5.81
CA TRP A 176 -9.38 -0.71 -6.22
C TRP A 176 -8.86 -1.32 -7.54
N ALA A 177 -8.53 -0.51 -8.54
CA ALA A 177 -7.99 -0.97 -9.81
C ALA A 177 -6.56 -1.54 -9.65
N PHE A 178 -5.72 -0.93 -8.83
CA PHE A 178 -4.36 -1.43 -8.52
C PHE A 178 -4.38 -2.74 -7.74
N SER A 179 -5.28 -2.87 -6.76
CA SER A 179 -5.47 -4.11 -6.00
C SER A 179 -5.94 -5.26 -6.91
N THR A 180 -6.91 -4.97 -7.79
CA THR A 180 -7.43 -5.93 -8.78
C THR A 180 -6.36 -6.38 -9.76
N THR A 181 -5.71 -5.44 -10.45
CA THR A 181 -4.68 -5.74 -11.45
C THR A 181 -3.52 -6.52 -10.82
N GLY A 182 -2.97 -6.07 -9.69
CA GLY A 182 -1.87 -6.79 -9.01
C GLY A 182 -2.21 -8.24 -8.65
N SER A 183 -3.46 -8.52 -8.27
CA SER A 183 -3.95 -9.88 -8.03
C SER A 183 -3.99 -10.71 -9.31
N ILE A 184 -4.51 -10.14 -10.41
CA ILE A 184 -4.59 -10.82 -11.73
C ILE A 184 -3.21 -11.04 -12.33
N GLU A 185 -2.33 -10.04 -12.29
CA GLU A 185 -0.94 -10.13 -12.75
C GLU A 185 -0.22 -11.31 -12.06
N SER A 186 -0.38 -11.42 -10.75
CA SER A 186 0.22 -12.50 -9.95
C SER A 186 -0.38 -13.87 -10.26
N ALA A 187 -1.71 -13.96 -10.37
CA ALA A 187 -2.38 -15.20 -10.75
C ALA A 187 -1.97 -15.67 -12.15
N ASN A 188 -1.83 -14.74 -13.10
CA ASN A 188 -1.35 -15.03 -14.45
C ASN A 188 0.10 -15.52 -14.45
N ALA A 189 0.98 -14.88 -13.68
CA ALA A 189 2.37 -15.28 -13.55
C ALA A 189 2.49 -16.71 -12.98
N LEU A 190 1.69 -17.03 -11.96
CA LEU A 190 1.63 -18.39 -11.40
C LEU A 190 1.10 -19.40 -12.42
N TYR A 191 0.06 -19.05 -13.19
CA TYR A 191 -0.56 -19.98 -14.13
C TYR A 191 0.28 -20.21 -15.40
N THR A 192 0.87 -19.15 -15.95
CA THR A 192 1.52 -19.18 -17.27
C THR A 192 3.05 -19.12 -17.22
N GLY A 193 3.63 -18.78 -16.06
CA GLY A 193 5.04 -18.42 -15.92
C GLY A 193 5.39 -17.02 -16.44
N ASN A 194 4.42 -16.25 -16.94
CA ASN A 194 4.65 -14.92 -17.51
C ASN A 194 4.03 -13.83 -16.65
N LEU A 195 4.86 -12.98 -16.05
CA LEU A 195 4.41 -11.77 -15.39
C LEU A 195 4.15 -10.67 -16.43
N VAL A 196 2.90 -10.26 -16.57
CA VAL A 196 2.45 -9.21 -17.49
C VAL A 196 1.98 -8.04 -16.66
N SER A 197 2.42 -6.82 -16.95
CA SER A 197 1.86 -5.65 -16.27
C SER A 197 0.59 -5.16 -16.98
N LEU A 198 -0.52 -5.16 -16.24
CA LEU A 198 -1.86 -4.83 -16.73
C LEU A 198 -2.20 -3.37 -16.50
N SER A 199 -3.11 -2.85 -17.33
CA SER A 199 -3.55 -1.47 -17.26
C SER A 199 -4.57 -1.26 -16.16
N GLU A 200 -4.18 -0.56 -15.10
CA GLU A 200 -5.14 0.00 -14.14
C GLU A 200 -6.04 1.04 -14.79
N GLN A 201 -5.51 1.77 -15.78
CA GLN A 201 -6.24 2.83 -16.47
C GLN A 201 -7.46 2.30 -17.22
N GLN A 202 -7.40 1.10 -17.80
CA GLN A 202 -8.55 0.50 -18.45
C GLN A 202 -9.70 0.31 -17.46
N LEU A 203 -9.43 -0.18 -16.25
CA LEU A 203 -10.47 -0.30 -15.21
C LEU A 203 -11.03 1.07 -14.85
N VAL A 204 -10.15 2.05 -14.61
CA VAL A 204 -10.55 3.43 -14.27
C VAL A 204 -11.43 4.08 -15.35
N ASP A 205 -11.14 3.83 -16.63
CA ASP A 205 -11.86 4.44 -17.75
C ASP A 205 -13.15 3.71 -18.14
N CYS A 206 -13.19 2.38 -17.98
CA CYS A 206 -14.18 1.52 -18.60
C CYS A 206 -15.12 0.81 -17.62
N ASP A 207 -14.66 0.50 -16.41
CA ASP A 207 -15.51 -0.06 -15.38
C ASP A 207 -16.22 1.05 -14.61
N THR A 208 -17.09 1.76 -15.31
CA THR A 208 -17.83 2.91 -14.76
C THR A 208 -19.35 2.73 -14.89
N GLY A 209 -19.80 1.51 -15.16
CA GLY A 209 -21.20 1.17 -15.44
C GLY A 209 -22.02 0.78 -14.22
N GLY A 210 -21.41 0.78 -13.02
CA GLY A 210 -21.98 0.24 -11.80
C GLY A 210 -21.50 0.99 -10.55
N GLU A 211 -20.97 0.25 -9.56
CA GLU A 211 -20.49 0.81 -8.28
C GLU A 211 -19.13 1.51 -8.40
N ASP A 212 -18.36 1.17 -9.45
CA ASP A 212 -17.05 1.74 -9.73
C ASP A 212 -17.18 3.05 -10.53
N LEU A 213 -16.43 4.08 -10.11
CA LEU A 213 -16.57 5.47 -10.55
C LEU A 213 -15.21 6.10 -10.87
N GLY A 214 -14.28 5.31 -11.40
CA GLY A 214 -12.93 5.75 -11.76
C GLY A 214 -12.16 6.30 -10.55
N CYS A 215 -11.70 7.55 -10.63
CA CYS A 215 -10.99 8.21 -9.53
C CYS A 215 -11.88 8.54 -8.31
N ASN A 216 -13.21 8.43 -8.44
CA ASN A 216 -14.12 8.62 -7.31
C ASN A 216 -14.30 7.35 -6.48
N GLY A 217 -13.53 6.29 -6.76
CA GLY A 217 -13.52 5.04 -6.03
C GLY A 217 -14.29 3.91 -6.70
N GLY A 218 -14.14 2.72 -6.12
CA GLY A 218 -14.70 1.48 -6.63
C GLY A 218 -14.44 0.31 -5.68
N LEU A 219 -14.67 -0.91 -6.14
CA LEU A 219 -14.58 -2.18 -5.44
C LEU A 219 -13.88 -3.22 -6.32
N MET A 220 -12.95 -3.97 -5.72
CA MET A 220 -12.26 -5.04 -6.45
C MET A 220 -13.22 -6.10 -6.99
N ASP A 221 -14.33 -6.38 -6.30
CA ASP A 221 -15.33 -7.36 -6.73
C ASP A 221 -16.01 -7.00 -8.05
N GLU A 222 -16.31 -5.72 -8.28
CA GLU A 222 -16.90 -5.26 -9.54
C GLU A 222 -15.85 -5.25 -10.65
N ALA A 223 -14.64 -4.79 -10.34
CA ALA A 223 -13.50 -4.86 -11.23
C ALA A 223 -13.20 -6.28 -11.73
N PHE A 224 -13.21 -7.30 -10.85
CA PHE A 224 -13.05 -8.69 -11.27
C PHE A 224 -14.17 -9.14 -12.22
N LYS A 225 -15.43 -8.80 -11.93
CA LYS A 225 -16.57 -9.11 -12.83
C LYS A 225 -16.44 -8.40 -14.17
N TYR A 226 -15.96 -7.15 -14.18
CA TYR A 226 -15.67 -6.43 -15.41
C TYR A 226 -14.62 -7.19 -16.23
N VAL A 227 -13.49 -7.60 -15.63
CA VAL A 227 -12.44 -8.31 -16.37
C VAL A 227 -12.95 -9.64 -16.94
N GLU A 228 -13.70 -10.42 -16.15
CA GLU A 228 -14.32 -11.67 -16.59
C GLU A 228 -15.25 -11.43 -17.79
N LYS A 229 -16.14 -10.44 -17.70
CA LYS A 229 -17.12 -10.11 -18.75
C LYS A 229 -16.48 -9.49 -19.99
N ASN A 230 -15.47 -8.64 -19.81
CA ASN A 230 -14.74 -8.01 -20.90
C ASN A 230 -13.89 -9.04 -21.66
N GLY A 231 -13.54 -10.16 -21.02
CA GLY A 231 -12.68 -11.19 -21.59
C GLY A 231 -11.20 -10.90 -21.38
N GLY A 232 -10.87 -9.93 -20.53
CA GLY A 232 -9.50 -9.60 -20.14
C GLY A 232 -9.18 -8.10 -20.11
N LEU A 233 -7.93 -7.79 -19.77
CA LEU A 233 -7.35 -6.45 -19.74
C LEU A 233 -6.20 -6.30 -20.75
N ASP A 234 -5.96 -5.06 -21.17
CA ASP A 234 -4.78 -4.64 -21.94
C ASP A 234 -3.56 -4.44 -21.02
N THR A 235 -2.38 -4.23 -21.61
CA THR A 235 -1.15 -3.95 -20.84
C THR A 235 -1.06 -2.50 -20.40
N GLU A 236 -0.33 -2.27 -19.30
CA GLU A 236 0.06 -0.92 -18.86
C GLU A 236 0.85 -0.17 -19.96
N SER A 237 1.70 -0.87 -20.72
CA SER A 237 2.48 -0.22 -21.79
C SER A 237 1.63 0.30 -22.95
N ASP A 238 0.52 -0.38 -23.26
CA ASP A 238 -0.36 0.02 -24.36
C ASP A 238 -1.45 0.99 -23.88
N TRP A 239 -1.92 0.87 -22.63
CA TRP A 239 -2.91 1.74 -22.01
C TRP A 239 -2.37 2.33 -20.70
N GLY A 240 -1.40 3.24 -20.83
CA GLY A 240 -0.67 3.79 -19.69
C GLY A 240 -1.51 4.60 -18.70
N TYR A 241 -1.11 4.55 -17.44
CA TYR A 241 -1.76 5.23 -16.34
C TYR A 241 -1.51 6.74 -16.35
N TYR A 242 -2.53 7.50 -16.74
CA TYR A 242 -2.52 8.97 -16.73
C TYR A 242 -3.40 9.55 -15.63
N SER A 243 -4.24 8.73 -14.98
CA SER A 243 -5.07 9.15 -13.86
C SER A 243 -4.30 9.52 -12.60
N ILE A 244 -2.97 9.38 -12.59
CA ILE A 244 -2.08 9.85 -11.51
C ILE A 244 -2.32 11.32 -11.10
N PHE A 245 -2.88 12.14 -11.99
CA PHE A 245 -3.21 13.54 -11.75
C PHE A 245 -4.68 13.78 -11.33
N GLY A 246 -5.40 12.73 -10.93
CA GLY A 246 -6.76 12.83 -10.41
C GLY A 246 -7.87 12.98 -11.46
N PHE A 247 -7.60 12.71 -12.74
CA PHE A 247 -8.62 12.73 -13.79
C PHE A 247 -8.70 11.39 -14.54
N GLY A 248 -9.92 10.95 -14.85
CA GLY A 248 -10.18 9.89 -15.83
C GLY A 248 -10.56 10.49 -17.18
N THR A 249 -10.49 9.70 -18.25
CA THR A 249 -11.11 10.10 -19.52
C THR A 249 -12.21 9.11 -19.92
N TRP A 250 -12.60 9.09 -21.19
CA TRP A 250 -13.58 8.14 -21.67
C TRP A 250 -12.93 6.78 -21.94
N CYS A 251 -13.67 5.70 -21.70
CA CYS A 251 -13.26 4.37 -22.14
C CYS A 251 -12.92 4.35 -23.63
N ASN A 252 -11.70 3.95 -23.97
CA ASN A 252 -11.30 3.71 -25.34
C ASN A 252 -11.94 2.41 -25.86
N ARG A 253 -13.18 2.52 -26.35
CA ARG A 253 -14.01 1.37 -26.77
C ARG A 253 -13.37 0.50 -27.86
N ARG A 254 -12.48 1.05 -28.69
CA ARG A 254 -11.74 0.26 -29.69
C ARG A 254 -10.72 -0.64 -29.00
N LYS A 255 -9.91 -0.06 -28.11
CA LYS A 255 -8.91 -0.83 -27.35
C LYS A 255 -9.60 -1.83 -26.43
N GLU A 256 -10.61 -1.39 -25.69
CA GLU A 256 -11.40 -2.25 -24.80
C GLU A 256 -11.93 -3.49 -25.54
N LYS A 257 -12.42 -3.36 -26.78
CA LYS A 257 -12.95 -4.49 -27.56
C LYS A 257 -11.88 -5.41 -28.12
N ASP A 258 -10.76 -4.85 -28.59
CA ASP A 258 -9.81 -5.55 -29.45
C ASP A 258 -8.56 -6.06 -28.69
N ARG A 259 -8.37 -5.67 -27.42
CA ARG A 259 -7.12 -5.85 -26.66
C ARG A 259 -7.36 -6.56 -25.32
N HIS A 260 -7.31 -7.89 -25.34
CA HIS A 260 -7.45 -8.73 -24.14
C HIS A 260 -6.20 -9.60 -23.96
N VAL A 261 -5.27 -9.13 -23.14
CA VAL A 261 -3.95 -9.76 -22.96
C VAL A 261 -3.97 -10.81 -21.85
N VAL A 262 -4.64 -10.51 -20.73
CA VAL A 262 -4.85 -11.45 -19.62
C VAL A 262 -6.31 -11.45 -19.22
N SER A 263 -6.89 -12.64 -19.11
CA SER A 263 -8.27 -12.88 -18.70
C SER A 263 -8.34 -13.71 -17.42
N ILE A 264 -9.42 -13.57 -16.67
CA ILE A 264 -9.77 -14.46 -15.56
C ILE A 264 -11.06 -15.22 -15.88
N GLN A 265 -11.21 -16.40 -15.28
CA GLN A 265 -12.43 -17.21 -15.38
C GLN A 265 -13.45 -16.88 -14.28
N GLY A 266 -13.07 -16.03 -13.32
CA GLY A 266 -13.88 -15.61 -12.20
C GLY A 266 -13.03 -15.21 -11.00
N SER A 267 -13.71 -14.84 -9.92
CA SER A 267 -13.13 -14.49 -8.63
C SER A 267 -13.94 -15.13 -7.50
N GLU A 268 -13.29 -15.36 -6.36
CA GLU A 268 -13.92 -15.92 -5.16
C GLU A 268 -13.61 -15.04 -3.96
N ASP A 269 -14.60 -14.86 -3.10
CA ASP A 269 -14.41 -14.23 -1.80
C ASP A 269 -13.70 -15.17 -0.84
N VAL A 270 -12.82 -14.62 0.01
CA VAL A 270 -12.24 -15.33 1.14
C VAL A 270 -13.14 -15.12 2.37
N PRO A 271 -13.39 -16.16 3.19
CA PRO A 271 -14.04 -16.00 4.48
C PRO A 271 -13.38 -14.93 5.36
N GLN A 272 -14.16 -14.23 6.17
CA GLN A 272 -13.71 -13.06 6.95
C GLN A 272 -12.99 -13.47 8.24
N ASP A 273 -11.96 -14.31 8.12
CA ASP A 273 -11.11 -14.74 9.22
C ASP A 273 -9.64 -14.84 8.78
N GLU A 274 -8.73 -14.61 9.74
CA GLU A 274 -7.29 -14.59 9.47
C GLU A 274 -6.76 -15.95 8.99
N ALA A 275 -7.30 -17.06 9.49
CA ALA A 275 -6.82 -18.39 9.10
C ALA A 275 -7.16 -18.70 7.62
N SER A 276 -8.34 -18.29 7.16
CA SER A 276 -8.72 -18.37 5.74
C SER A 276 -7.89 -17.43 4.88
N LEU A 277 -7.60 -16.21 5.38
CA LEU A 277 -6.72 -15.28 4.69
C LEU A 277 -5.32 -15.85 4.48
N LEU A 278 -4.70 -16.42 5.53
CA LEU A 278 -3.37 -17.04 5.45
C LEU A 278 -3.34 -18.21 4.44
N LYS A 279 -4.39 -19.04 4.42
CA LYS A 279 -4.55 -20.12 3.43
C LYS A 279 -4.66 -19.56 2.01
N ALA A 280 -5.45 -18.50 1.80
CA ALA A 280 -5.59 -17.87 0.49
C ALA A 280 -4.26 -17.25 0.02
N VAL A 281 -3.62 -16.42 0.85
CA VAL A 281 -2.32 -15.79 0.55
C VAL A 281 -1.24 -16.84 0.28
N SER A 282 -1.26 -17.99 0.97
CA SER A 282 -0.28 -19.06 0.73
C SER A 282 -0.37 -19.71 -0.65
N ARG A 283 -1.44 -19.44 -1.41
CA ARG A 283 -1.65 -20.01 -2.75
C ARG A 283 -1.38 -19.01 -3.86
N GLN A 284 -1.58 -17.72 -3.61
CA GLN A 284 -1.30 -16.62 -4.52
C GLN A 284 -1.43 -15.28 -3.77
N PRO A 285 -0.87 -14.19 -4.30
CA PRO A 285 -1.25 -12.84 -3.88
C PRO A 285 -2.75 -12.58 -4.08
N ILE A 286 -3.37 -11.84 -3.16
CA ILE A 286 -4.82 -11.58 -3.17
C ILE A 286 -5.13 -10.11 -2.93
N ALA A 287 -6.16 -9.61 -3.60
CA ALA A 287 -6.72 -8.29 -3.34
C ALA A 287 -7.36 -8.26 -1.93
N VAL A 288 -7.04 -7.24 -1.14
CA VAL A 288 -7.60 -7.04 0.20
C VAL A 288 -8.02 -5.59 0.41
N GLY A 289 -9.12 -5.40 1.13
CA GLY A 289 -9.51 -4.09 1.64
C GLY A 289 -8.95 -3.88 3.04
N LEU A 290 -8.39 -2.69 3.29
CA LEU A 290 -7.96 -2.27 4.62
C LEU A 290 -8.59 -0.94 5.01
N CYS A 291 -8.61 -0.70 6.31
CA CYS A 291 -8.87 0.62 6.87
C CYS A 291 -7.53 1.36 6.94
N ALA A 292 -7.35 2.35 6.07
CA ALA A 292 -6.22 3.26 6.09
C ALA A 292 -6.56 4.46 6.96
N THR A 293 -5.63 4.85 7.81
CA THR A 293 -5.70 6.05 8.67
C THR A 293 -4.44 6.89 8.49
N VAL A 294 -4.36 7.99 9.24
CA VAL A 294 -3.15 8.82 9.30
C VAL A 294 -1.90 8.03 9.72
N THR A 295 -2.06 6.89 10.41
CA THR A 295 -0.97 5.95 10.69
C THR A 295 -0.32 5.45 9.39
N MET A 296 -1.12 5.06 8.39
CA MET A 296 -0.62 4.59 7.10
C MET A 296 -0.09 5.74 6.23
N GLN A 297 -0.62 6.97 6.39
CA GLN A 297 -0.11 8.15 5.67
C GLN A 297 1.38 8.37 5.94
N PHE A 298 1.85 8.13 7.17
CA PHE A 298 3.23 8.40 7.61
C PHE A 298 4.06 7.15 7.87
N TYR A 299 3.54 5.96 7.59
CA TYR A 299 4.26 4.71 7.79
C TYR A 299 5.57 4.70 7.00
N ASP A 300 6.62 4.16 7.63
CA ASP A 300 7.95 4.01 7.04
C ASP A 300 8.42 2.54 7.09
N SER A 301 8.41 1.92 8.27
CA SER A 301 8.80 0.51 8.42
C SER A 301 8.20 -0.14 9.67
N GLY A 302 8.43 -1.45 9.84
CA GLY A 302 7.96 -2.21 11.01
C GLY A 302 6.50 -2.67 10.90
N VAL A 303 5.87 -2.93 12.05
CA VAL A 303 4.53 -3.52 12.13
C VAL A 303 3.56 -2.54 12.81
N ILE A 304 2.54 -2.10 12.07
CA ILE A 304 1.43 -1.30 12.62
C ILE A 304 0.57 -2.21 13.50
N SER A 305 0.37 -1.83 14.76
CA SER A 305 -0.42 -2.57 15.74
C SER A 305 -1.76 -1.92 16.09
N SER A 306 -1.96 -0.66 15.71
CA SER A 306 -3.21 0.06 15.95
C SER A 306 -4.33 -0.48 15.06
N CYS A 307 -5.49 -0.77 15.64
CA CYS A 307 -6.68 -1.18 14.90
C CYS A 307 -7.50 0.04 14.43
N CYS A 308 -8.29 -0.14 13.37
CA CYS A 308 -9.28 0.84 12.95
C CYS A 308 -10.49 0.19 12.27
N THR A 309 -11.52 0.98 12.01
CA THR A 309 -12.77 0.56 11.34
C THR A 309 -13.06 1.46 10.15
N GLY A 310 -13.84 0.96 9.19
CA GLY A 310 -14.14 1.69 7.95
C GLY A 310 -13.12 1.43 6.87
N ILE A 311 -13.28 0.28 6.19
CA ILE A 311 -12.46 -0.10 5.04
C ILE A 311 -12.58 0.97 3.95
N ASN A 312 -11.45 1.50 3.51
CA ASN A 312 -11.39 2.66 2.59
C ASN A 312 -10.25 2.58 1.56
N HIS A 313 -9.40 1.54 1.62
CA HIS A 313 -8.28 1.38 0.70
C HIS A 313 -8.13 -0.08 0.24
N GLY A 314 -7.92 -0.30 -1.06
CA GLY A 314 -7.62 -1.60 -1.65
C GLY A 314 -6.13 -1.76 -1.85
N VAL A 315 -5.56 -2.88 -1.39
CA VAL A 315 -4.13 -3.23 -1.58
C VAL A 315 -3.98 -4.69 -2.00
N LEU A 316 -2.75 -5.11 -2.26
CA LEU A 316 -2.41 -6.50 -2.57
C LEU A 316 -1.68 -7.13 -1.38
N ALA A 317 -2.25 -8.21 -0.82
CA ALA A 317 -1.56 -9.03 0.16
C ALA A 317 -0.62 -10.00 -0.58
N VAL A 318 0.69 -9.76 -0.48
CA VAL A 318 1.74 -10.52 -1.19
C VAL A 318 2.48 -11.53 -0.31
N GLY A 319 2.08 -11.67 0.93
CA GLY A 319 2.79 -12.53 1.88
C GLY A 319 2.37 -12.29 3.32
N TYR A 320 2.99 -13.05 4.22
CA TYR A 320 2.85 -12.93 5.66
C TYR A 320 4.01 -13.62 6.37
N ASN A 321 4.17 -13.33 7.66
CA ASN A 321 5.04 -14.06 8.55
C ASN A 321 4.35 -14.14 9.91
N ILE A 322 4.16 -15.36 10.42
CA ILE A 322 3.62 -15.60 11.75
C ILE A 322 4.81 -15.63 12.71
N PRO A 323 4.94 -14.65 13.64
CA PRO A 323 6.03 -14.67 14.61
C PRO A 323 5.97 -15.99 15.37
N SER A 324 7.09 -16.72 15.45
CA SER A 324 7.18 -17.87 16.35
C SER A 324 6.91 -17.35 17.75
N SER A 325 5.81 -17.78 18.38
CA SER A 325 5.56 -17.44 19.77
C SER A 325 6.79 -17.84 20.57
N SER A 326 7.46 -16.86 21.18
CA SER A 326 8.49 -17.16 22.16
C SER A 326 7.82 -17.99 23.23
N SER A 327 8.13 -19.28 23.27
CA SER A 327 7.73 -20.17 24.34
C SER A 327 8.36 -19.63 25.63
N SER A 328 7.65 -18.73 26.30
CA SER A 328 7.87 -18.39 27.69
C SER A 328 7.47 -19.64 28.49
N SER A 329 8.38 -20.60 28.52
CA SER A 329 8.39 -21.66 29.51
C SER A 329 8.58 -21.00 30.86
N SER A 330 7.47 -20.61 31.48
CA SER A 330 7.35 -20.41 32.92
C SER A 330 7.55 -21.77 33.56
N SER A 331 8.81 -22.14 33.77
CA SER A 331 9.19 -23.23 34.66
C SER A 331 8.80 -22.82 36.08
N SER A 332 7.60 -23.22 36.50
CA SER A 332 7.18 -23.25 37.88
C SER A 332 8.00 -24.31 38.61
N SER A 333 9.09 -23.88 39.25
CA SER A 333 9.80 -24.68 40.24
C SER A 333 8.95 -24.78 41.51
N SER A 334 8.23 -25.89 41.68
CA SER A 334 7.62 -26.30 42.93
C SER A 334 8.72 -26.80 43.89
N SER A 335 9.17 -25.93 44.78
CA SER A 335 9.98 -26.30 45.94
C SER A 335 9.10 -27.08 46.93
N SER A 336 9.39 -28.38 47.05
CA SER A 336 8.87 -29.24 48.10
C SER A 336 9.83 -29.15 49.28
N SER A 337 9.39 -28.56 50.40
CA SER A 337 10.12 -28.60 51.67
C SER A 337 9.54 -29.70 52.53
N SER A 338 10.39 -30.65 52.91
CA SER A 338 10.22 -31.50 54.09
C SER A 338 10.47 -30.70 55.37
#